data_AF-A0A1U7MWT4-F1
#
_entry.id   AF-A0A1U7MWT4-F1
#
_cell.length_a   1.000
_cell.length_b   1.000
_cell.length_c   1.000
_cell.angle_alpha   90.00
_cell.angle_beta   90.00
_cell.angle_gamma   90.00
#
_symmetry.space_group_name_H-M   'P 1'
#
loop_
_entity.id
_entity.type
_entity.pdbx_description
1 polymer ?
#
loop_
_entity_poly.entity_id
_entity_poly.type
_entity_poly.pdbx_seq_one_letter_code
_entity_poly.pdbx_strand_id
1 'polypeptide(L)' 'MASHAKRPGYEQKRVNVDFPTWMIEALDREAKRLGVTRQSIIKVWLAERLEQLSS' A
#
# COMPACT_ATOMS: atom_id res chain seq x y z
N MET A 1 -20.49 -27.26 6.03
CA MET A 1 -20.68 -25.91 6.64
C MET A 1 -19.55 -25.00 6.16
N ALA A 2 -19.93 -23.81 5.70
CA ALA A 2 -19.15 -22.71 5.13
C ALA A 2 -18.26 -23.01 3.90
N SER A 3 -18.72 -22.59 2.72
CA SER A 3 -17.87 -22.45 1.53
C SER A 3 -16.89 -21.29 1.75
N HIS A 4 -15.60 -21.58 1.80
CA HIS A 4 -14.57 -20.54 1.66
C HIS A 4 -14.56 -20.08 0.20
N ALA A 5 -15.43 -19.14 -0.14
CA ALA A 5 -15.40 -18.45 -1.42
C ALA A 5 -14.11 -17.61 -1.49
N LYS A 6 -13.01 -18.20 -1.98
CA LYS A 6 -11.84 -17.45 -2.42
C LYS A 6 -12.27 -16.60 -3.61
N ARG A 7 -12.29 -15.28 -3.44
CA ARG A 7 -12.54 -14.35 -4.53
C ARG A 7 -11.23 -14.22 -5.34
N PRO A 8 -11.16 -14.72 -6.58
CA PRO A 8 -9.97 -14.57 -7.41
C PRO A 8 -9.65 -13.08 -7.55
N GLY A 9 -8.38 -12.69 -7.32
CA GLY A 9 -7.94 -11.29 -7.34
C GLY A 9 -7.87 -10.57 -5.98
N TYR A 10 -8.34 -11.18 -4.88
CA TYR A 10 -8.25 -10.61 -3.52
C TYR A 10 -7.19 -11.28 -2.63
N GLU A 11 -6.33 -12.11 -3.22
CA GLU A 11 -5.26 -12.77 -2.48
C GLU A 11 -4.22 -11.74 -2.03
N GLN A 12 -4.10 -11.54 -0.72
CA GLN A 12 -3.11 -10.64 -0.13
C GLN A 12 -1.81 -11.40 0.10
N LYS A 13 -0.72 -10.93 -0.50
CA LYS A 13 0.63 -11.43 -0.25
C LYS A 13 1.40 -10.41 0.59
N ARG A 14 1.96 -10.85 1.72
CA ARG A 14 2.86 -10.02 2.52
C ARG A 14 4.21 -9.92 1.82
N VAL A 15 4.74 -8.72 1.71
CA VAL A 15 6.07 -8.44 1.16
C VAL A 15 6.82 -7.57 2.18
N ASN A 16 8.08 -7.88 2.44
CA ASN A 16 8.97 -7.07 3.28
C ASN A 16 9.84 -6.22 2.36
N VAL A 17 9.98 -4.93 2.70
CA VAL A 17 10.74 -3.95 1.91
C VAL A 17 11.45 -3.02 2.88
N ASP A 18 12.74 -2.81 2.65
CA ASP A 18 13.52 -1.80 3.35
C ASP A 18 13.44 -0.46 2.64
N PHE A 19 13.34 0.62 3.42
CA PHE A 19 13.28 1.99 2.91
C PHE A 19 14.39 2.84 3.52
N PRO A 20 15.03 3.74 2.75
CA PRO A 20 15.92 4.75 3.30
C PRO A 20 15.20 5.62 4.34
N THR A 21 15.93 6.06 5.36
CA THR A 21 15.37 6.87 6.46
C THR A 21 14.62 8.11 5.97
N TRP A 22 15.19 8.84 5.00
CA TRP A 22 14.57 10.04 4.44
C TRP A 22 13.18 9.77 3.83
N MET A 23 12.98 8.57 3.28
CA MET A 23 11.73 8.17 2.66
C MET A 23 10.69 7.84 3.73
N ILE A 24 11.09 7.15 4.79
CA ILE A 24 10.22 6.86 5.94
C ILE A 24 9.72 8.16 6.57
N GLU A 25 10.62 9.11 6.80
CA GLU A 25 10.27 10.43 7.36
C GLU A 25 9.30 11.21 6.47
N ALA A 26 9.50 11.17 5.15
CA ALA A 26 8.59 11.81 4.20
C ALA A 26 7.20 11.16 4.22
N LEU A 27 7.14 9.82 4.22
CA LEU A 27 5.90 9.06 4.32
C LEU A 27 5.16 9.34 5.64
N ASP A 28 5.89 9.48 6.75
CA ASP A 28 5.30 9.77 8.05
C ASP A 28 4.68 11.15 8.15
N ARG A 29 5.35 12.17 7.61
CA ARG A 29 4.80 13.53 7.55
C ARG A 29 3.49 13.55 6.78
N GLU A 30 3.44 12.87 5.65
CA GLU A 30 2.23 12.84 4.83
C GLU A 30 1.11 12.01 5.46
N ALA A 31 1.45 10.86 6.06
CA ALA A 31 0.49 10.01 6.75
C ALA A 31 -0.18 10.78 7.90
N LYS A 32 0.62 11.54 8.65
CA LYS A 32 0.12 12.44 9.70
C LYS A 32 -0.76 13.56 9.13
N ARG A 33 -0.35 14.19 8.02
CA ARG A 33 -1.11 15.28 7.38
C ARG A 33 -2.50 14.81 6.95
N LEU A 34 -2.61 13.59 6.45
CA LEU A 34 -3.86 13.00 5.96
C LEU A 34 -4.63 12.21 7.02
N GLY A 35 -4.06 12.02 8.22
CA GLY A 35 -4.70 11.26 9.29
C GLY A 35 -4.81 9.76 8.98
N VAL A 36 -3.88 9.20 8.21
CA VAL A 36 -3.86 7.79 7.78
C VAL A 36 -2.58 7.09 8.21
N THR A 37 -2.51 5.78 8.01
CA THR A 37 -1.30 5.01 8.30
C THR A 37 -0.26 5.14 7.17
N ARG A 38 1.02 4.94 7.50
CA ARG A 38 2.10 4.87 6.50
C ARG A 38 1.82 3.83 5.42
N GLN A 39 1.32 2.66 5.82
CA GLN A 39 0.94 1.57 4.90
C GLN A 39 -0.16 1.99 3.91
N SER A 40 -1.14 2.78 4.36
CA SER A 40 -2.21 3.28 3.50
C SER A 40 -1.66 4.20 2.40
N ILE A 41 -0.75 5.10 2.74
CA ILE A 41 -0.11 5.98 1.75
C ILE A 41 0.75 5.19 0.77
N ILE A 42 1.59 4.27 1.26
CA ILE A 42 2.41 3.41 0.40
C ILE A 42 1.52 2.70 -0.63
N LYS A 43 0.40 2.13 -0.17
CA LYS A 43 -0.54 1.43 -1.05
C LYS A 43 -1.16 2.36 -2.10
N VAL A 44 -1.65 3.54 -1.71
CA VAL A 44 -2.30 4.49 -2.62
C VAL A 44 -1.32 4.99 -3.68
N TRP A 45 -0.16 5.49 -3.26
CA TRP A 45 0.83 6.02 -4.20
C TRP A 45 1.37 4.95 -5.15
N LEU A 46 1.59 3.73 -4.66
CA LEU A 46 2.02 2.63 -5.53
C LEU A 46 0.94 2.29 -6.57
N ALA A 47 -0.34 2.24 -6.16
CA ALA A 47 -1.45 2.00 -7.08
C ALA A 47 -1.55 3.10 -8.15
N GLU A 48 -1.53 4.37 -7.76
CA GLU A 48 -1.56 5.52 -8.67
C GLU A 48 -0.41 5.47 -9.69
N ARG A 49 0.80 5.12 -9.24
CA ARG A 49 1.96 4.97 -10.14
C ARG A 49 1.80 3.79 -11.10
N LEU A 50 1.26 2.65 -10.64
CA LEU A 50 1.03 1.50 -11.50
C LEU A 50 -0.06 1.79 -12.54
N GLU A 51 -1.14 2.49 -12.17
CA GLU A 51 -2.20 2.92 -13.08
C GLU A 51 -1.67 3.84 -14.19
N GLN A 52 -0.78 4.78 -13.83
CA GLN A 52 -0.09 5.66 -14.79
C GLN A 52 0.78 4.88 -15.80
N LEU A 53 1.35 3.74 -15.40
CA LEU A 53 2.19 2.91 -16.28
C LEU A 53 1.37 1.95 -17.15
N SER A 54 0.13 1.64 -16.77
CA SER A 54 -0.76 0.75 -17.51
C SER A 54 -1.69 1.46 -18.50
N SER A 55 -1.66 2.79 -18.53
CA SER A 55 -2.46 3.65 -19.43
C SER A 55 -1.67 4.01 -20.69
#